data_AF-A0A846C9G4-F1
#
_entry.id   AF-A0A846C9G4-F1
#
_cell.length_a   1.000
_cell.length_b   1.000
_cell.length_c   1.000
_cell.angle_alpha   90.00
_cell.angle_beta   90.00
_cell.angle_gamma   90.00
#
_symmetry.space_group_name_H-M   'P 1'
#
loop_
_entity.id
_entity.type
_entity.pdbx_description
1 polymer ?
#
loop_
_entity_poly.entity_id
_entity_poly.type
_entity_poly.pdbx_seq_one_letter_code
_entity_poly.pdbx_strand_id
1 'polypeptide(L)'
;MENTETINLSLLFNALLIPLVVILIGSIAKKLARGSGWQRQDFFWGIELTLSSISGGLTLLFESNIDAPNNYRNTGIFLLLSLILFVLILSFHQDYQNTTPKKEYLWLIGFSNIIGIGLMTIFVFAIKR
;
A
#
# COMPACT_ATOMS: atom_id res chain seq x y z
N MET A 1 24.41 -4.33 -25.68
CA MET A 1 24.49 -5.42 -24.69
C MET A 1 23.50 -5.08 -23.60
N GLU A 2 22.39 -5.80 -23.56
CA GLU A 2 21.31 -5.60 -22.62
C GLU A 2 21.74 -6.20 -21.28
N ASN A 3 22.09 -5.33 -20.31
CA ASN A 3 22.36 -5.77 -18.95
C ASN A 3 21.06 -6.35 -18.39
N THR A 4 20.96 -7.67 -18.37
CA THR A 4 19.89 -8.38 -17.68
C THR A 4 20.08 -8.12 -16.20
N GLU A 5 19.36 -7.12 -15.66
CA GLU A 5 19.31 -6.85 -14.22
C GLU A 5 18.82 -8.12 -13.53
N THR A 6 19.74 -8.88 -12.94
CA THR A 6 19.39 -10.04 -12.12
C THR A 6 18.55 -9.54 -10.95
N ILE A 7 17.29 -9.97 -10.89
CA ILE A 7 16.39 -9.65 -9.79
C ILE A 7 17.06 -10.09 -8.48
N ASN A 8 17.45 -9.11 -7.65
CA ASN A 8 18.05 -9.41 -6.36
C ASN A 8 16.95 -9.84 -5.39
N LEU A 9 16.76 -11.16 -5.27
CA LEU A 9 15.72 -11.77 -4.42
C LEU A 9 15.84 -11.36 -2.95
N SER A 10 17.04 -11.12 -2.43
CA SER A 10 17.22 -10.68 -1.04
C SER A 10 16.73 -9.25 -0.83
N LEU A 11 16.91 -8.39 -1.84
CA LEU A 11 16.35 -7.05 -1.83
C LEU A 11 14.83 -7.08 -1.91
N LEU A 12 14.27 -7.92 -2.79
CA LEU A 12 12.82 -8.10 -2.91
C LEU A 12 12.22 -8.58 -1.57
N PHE A 13 12.89 -9.52 -0.90
CA PHE A 13 12.48 -10.01 0.40
C PHE A 13 12.51 -8.92 1.48
N ASN A 14 13.60 -8.16 1.58
CA ASN A 14 13.73 -7.07 2.55
C ASN A 14 12.71 -5.95 2.30
N ALA A 15 12.46 -5.64 1.03
CA ALA A 15 11.46 -4.68 0.59
C ALA A 15 10.03 -5.08 0.99
N LEU A 16 9.72 -6.38 0.93
CA LEU A 16 8.40 -6.91 1.25
C LEU A 16 8.20 -7.17 2.75
N LEU A 17 9.28 -7.26 3.52
CA LEU A 17 9.22 -7.52 4.96
C LEU A 17 8.48 -6.44 5.73
N ILE A 18 8.77 -5.16 5.46
CA ILE A 18 8.10 -4.02 6.11
C ILE A 18 6.58 -4.04 5.83
N PRO A 19 6.12 -4.09 4.55
CA PRO A 19 4.71 -4.23 4.24
C PRO A 19 4.05 -5.42 4.96
N LEU A 20 4.74 -6.57 5.01
CA LEU A 20 4.22 -7.78 5.65
C LEU A 20 4.02 -7.59 7.16
N VAL A 21 4.95 -6.92 7.83
CA VAL A 21 4.79 -6.56 9.25
C VAL A 21 3.63 -5.59 9.45
N VAL A 22 3.50 -4.58 8.60
CA VAL A 22 2.41 -3.60 8.69
C VAL A 22 1.04 -4.25 8.53
N ILE A 23 0.84 -5.14 7.54
CA ILE A 23 -0.46 -5.82 7.37
C ILE A 23 -0.80 -6.72 8.56
N LEU A 24 0.20 -7.39 9.14
CA LEU A 24 -0.01 -8.24 10.32
C LEU A 24 -0.41 -7.40 11.53
N ILE A 25 0.32 -6.32 11.80
CA ILE A 25 0.00 -5.40 12.92
C ILE A 25 -1.39 -4.79 12.71
N GLY A 26 -1.71 -4.32 11.50
CA GLY A 26 -3.01 -3.76 11.17
C GLY A 26 -4.17 -4.74 11.38
N SER A 27 -3.98 -6.00 10.96
CA SER A 27 -4.97 -7.08 11.18
C SER A 27 -5.22 -7.33 12.66
N ILE A 28 -4.13 -7.43 13.43
CA ILE A 28 -4.20 -7.67 14.88
C ILE A 28 -4.87 -6.48 15.57
N ALA A 29 -4.50 -5.25 15.20
CA ALA A 29 -5.08 -4.03 15.75
C ALA A 29 -6.60 -3.97 15.52
N LYS A 30 -7.08 -4.24 14.29
CA LYS A 30 -8.52 -4.31 13.96
C LYS A 30 -9.24 -5.38 14.79
N LYS A 31 -8.65 -6.58 14.86
CA LYS A 31 -9.20 -7.68 15.65
C LYS A 31 -9.31 -7.32 17.13
N LEU A 32 -8.27 -6.72 17.70
CA LEU A 32 -8.24 -6.33 19.11
C LEU A 32 -9.23 -5.20 19.41
N ALA A 33 -9.29 -4.17 18.56
CA ALA A 33 -10.20 -3.04 18.72
C ALA A 33 -11.67 -3.44 18.70
N ARG A 34 -12.03 -4.48 17.92
CA ARG A 34 -13.42 -4.98 17.85
C ARG A 34 -13.81 -5.86 19.04
N GLY A 35 -12.85 -6.49 19.73
CA GLY A 35 -13.13 -7.39 20.85
C GLY A 35 -13.89 -8.68 20.48
N SER A 36 -13.94 -9.06 19.20
CA SER A 36 -14.60 -10.29 18.74
C SER A 36 -13.64 -11.23 18.01
N GLY A 37 -14.16 -12.35 17.48
CA GLY A 37 -13.38 -13.29 16.67
C GLY A 37 -12.83 -12.65 15.40
N TRP A 38 -11.95 -13.40 14.71
CA TRP A 38 -11.44 -13.00 13.41
C TRP A 38 -12.56 -12.88 12.39
N GLN A 39 -12.54 -11.79 11.62
CA GLN A 39 -13.51 -11.53 10.56
C GLN A 39 -12.77 -11.18 9.27
N ARG A 40 -13.39 -11.43 8.13
CA ARG A 40 -12.77 -11.18 6.81
C ARG A 40 -12.35 -9.72 6.62
N GLN A 41 -13.07 -8.79 7.25
CA GLN A 41 -12.73 -7.36 7.23
C GLN A 41 -11.39 -7.01 7.89
N ASP A 42 -10.87 -7.86 8.78
CA ASP A 42 -9.55 -7.69 9.37
C ASP A 42 -8.44 -7.78 8.31
N PHE A 43 -8.73 -8.48 7.21
CA PHE A 43 -7.82 -8.75 6.10
C PHE A 43 -7.98 -7.76 4.94
N PHE A 44 -8.75 -6.68 5.13
CA PHE A 44 -8.83 -5.55 4.20
C PHE A 44 -7.60 -4.65 4.42
N TRP A 45 -6.47 -5.01 3.82
CA TRP A 45 -5.16 -4.38 4.02
C TRP A 45 -4.87 -3.24 3.06
N GLY A 46 -5.71 -3.05 2.04
CA GLY A 46 -5.54 -2.00 1.04
C GLY A 46 -5.31 -0.64 1.69
N ILE A 47 -6.04 -0.32 2.77
CA ILE A 47 -5.93 0.93 3.54
C ILE A 47 -4.54 1.07 4.17
N GLU A 48 -4.08 0.07 4.92
CA GLU A 48 -2.79 0.13 5.61
C GLU A 48 -1.63 0.23 4.62
N LEU A 49 -1.69 -0.51 3.52
CA LEU A 49 -0.66 -0.54 2.49
C LEU A 49 -0.58 0.78 1.72
N THR A 50 -1.73 1.39 1.38
CA THR A 50 -1.75 2.72 0.75
C THR A 50 -1.24 3.80 1.69
N LEU A 51 -1.68 3.81 2.96
CA LEU A 51 -1.19 4.78 3.95
C LEU A 51 0.31 4.64 4.19
N SER A 52 0.83 3.42 4.22
CA SER A 52 2.28 3.18 4.33
C SER A 52 3.04 3.74 3.14
N SER A 53 2.52 3.53 1.94
CA SER A 53 3.09 4.07 0.70
C SER A 53 3.08 5.60 0.68
N ILE A 54 1.99 6.22 1.11
CA ILE A 54 1.87 7.68 1.24
C ILE A 54 2.86 8.22 2.28
N SER A 55 2.93 7.60 3.46
CA SER A 55 3.85 8.01 4.54
C SER A 55 5.31 7.92 4.08
N GLY A 56 5.68 6.85 3.40
CA GLY A 56 6.99 6.70 2.80
C GLY A 56 7.26 7.76 1.72
N GLY A 57 6.31 8.01 0.82
CA GLY A 57 6.42 9.04 -0.21
C GLY A 57 6.58 10.45 0.38
N LEU A 58 5.89 10.75 1.47
CA LEU A 58 6.04 12.03 2.20
C LEU A 58 7.42 12.14 2.84
N THR A 59 7.92 11.05 3.43
CA THR A 59 9.27 11.00 4.02
C THR A 59 10.31 11.35 2.95
N LEU A 60 10.24 10.71 1.78
CA LEU A 60 11.12 11.04 0.65
C LEU A 60 10.96 12.47 0.17
N LEU A 61 9.73 12.98 0.10
CA LEU A 61 9.47 14.35 -0.33
C LEU A 61 10.16 15.36 0.59
N PHE A 62 10.15 15.10 1.90
CA PHE A 62 10.80 15.96 2.90
C PHE A 62 12.31 15.77 2.98
N GLU A 63 12.83 14.58 2.68
CA GLU A 63 14.27 14.31 2.61
C GLU A 63 14.91 14.77 1.29
N SER A 64 14.11 14.96 0.23
CA SER A 64 14.60 15.39 -1.08
C SER A 64 15.12 16.83 -1.02
N ASN A 65 16.41 17.01 -1.32
CA ASN A 65 16.96 18.34 -1.57
C ASN A 65 16.28 18.98 -2.78
N ILE A 66 15.92 20.26 -2.65
CA ILE A 66 15.25 21.06 -3.69
C ILE A 66 16.04 21.06 -5.02
N ASP A 67 17.35 20.82 -4.95
CA ASP A 67 18.27 20.80 -6.09
C ASP A 67 18.16 19.56 -7.00
N ALA A 68 17.33 18.57 -6.65
CA ALA A 68 17.01 17.41 -7.48
C ALA A 68 15.56 17.46 -8.01
N PRO A 69 15.24 18.37 -8.96
CA PRO A 69 13.87 18.71 -9.34
C PRO A 69 13.06 17.53 -9.91
N ASN A 70 13.72 16.57 -10.54
CA ASN A 70 13.06 15.39 -11.11
C ASN A 70 12.54 14.44 -10.02
N ASN A 71 13.26 14.29 -8.90
CA ASN A 71 12.86 13.40 -7.81
C ASN A 71 11.67 13.98 -7.04
N TYR A 72 11.66 15.30 -6.83
CA TYR A 72 10.54 16.01 -6.22
C TYR A 72 9.26 15.87 -7.06
N ARG A 73 9.36 16.11 -8.38
CA ARG A 73 8.22 15.99 -9.30
C ARG A 73 7.65 14.57 -9.32
N ASN A 74 8.51 13.55 -9.45
CA ASN A 74 8.07 12.16 -9.52
C ASN A 74 7.43 11.72 -8.19
N THR A 75 8.02 12.09 -7.06
CA THR A 75 7.46 11.80 -5.72
C THR A 75 6.12 12.49 -5.52
N GLY A 76 5.99 13.75 -5.94
CA GLY A 76 4.72 14.48 -5.91
C GLY A 76 3.62 13.82 -6.76
N ILE A 77 3.96 13.35 -7.97
CA ILE A 77 3.02 12.61 -8.83
C ILE A 77 2.63 11.28 -8.16
N PHE A 78 3.60 10.54 -7.61
CA PHE A 78 3.34 9.30 -6.90
C PHE A 78 2.41 9.50 -5.70
N LEU A 79 2.63 10.54 -4.90
CA LEU A 79 1.78 10.90 -3.77
C LEU A 79 0.36 11.25 -4.21
N LEU A 80 0.21 12.05 -5.27
CA LEU A 80 -1.11 12.40 -5.80
C LEU A 80 -1.88 11.16 -6.26
N LEU A 81 -1.23 10.26 -7.02
CA LEU A 81 -1.83 9.00 -7.45
C LEU A 81 -2.19 8.09 -6.28
N SER A 82 -1.30 7.99 -5.29
CA SER A 82 -1.53 7.19 -4.08
C SER A 82 -2.71 7.73 -3.27
N LEU A 83 -2.87 9.06 -3.18
CA LEU A 83 -3.99 9.69 -2.50
C LEU A 83 -5.32 9.42 -3.22
N ILE A 84 -5.36 9.54 -4.55
CA ILE A 84 -6.56 9.21 -5.35
C ILE A 84 -6.96 7.75 -5.13
N LEU A 85 -5.99 6.83 -5.19
CA LEU A 85 -6.22 5.41 -4.98
C LEU A 85 -6.62 5.09 -3.53
N PHE A 86 -6.09 5.82 -2.55
CA PHE A 86 -6.48 5.69 -1.16
C PHE A 86 -7.96 6.09 -0.95
N VAL A 87 -8.38 7.23 -1.50
CA VAL A 87 -9.79 7.67 -1.44
C VAL A 87 -10.70 6.64 -2.14
N LEU A 88 -10.28 6.10 -3.29
CA LEU A 88 -11.00 5.03 -3.97
C LEU A 88 -11.14 3.78 -3.10
N ILE A 89 -10.06 3.34 -2.46
CA ILE A 89 -10.07 2.19 -1.54
C ILE A 89 -10.98 2.46 -0.33
N LEU A 90 -10.97 3.67 0.23
CA LEU A 90 -11.89 4.05 1.30
C LEU A 90 -13.35 4.00 0.85
N SER A 91 -13.65 4.48 -0.36
CA SER A 91 -15.00 4.39 -0.93
C SER A 91 -15.45 2.93 -1.04
N PHE A 92 -14.60 2.07 -1.60
CA PHE A 92 -14.91 0.63 -1.67
C PHE A 92 -15.02 -0.04 -0.31
N HIS A 93 -14.25 0.42 0.68
CA HIS A 93 -14.35 -0.07 2.05
C HIS A 93 -15.69 0.32 2.70
N GLN A 94 -16.16 1.55 2.47
CA GLN A 94 -17.47 2.02 2.94
C GLN A 94 -18.60 1.25 2.26
N ASP A 95 -18.54 1.07 0.94
CA ASP A 95 -19.52 0.27 0.21
C ASP A 95 -19.52 -1.18 0.71
N TYR A 96 -18.34 -1.75 0.95
CA TYR A 96 -18.20 -3.07 1.54
C TYR A 96 -18.92 -3.18 2.90
N GLN A 97 -18.80 -2.17 3.77
CA GLN A 97 -19.47 -2.17 5.07
C GLN A 97 -21.00 -2.07 4.97
N ASN A 98 -21.51 -1.45 3.90
CA ASN A 98 -22.93 -1.11 3.75
C ASN A 98 -23.72 -2.05 2.82
N THR A 99 -23.06 -2.97 2.11
CA THR A 99 -23.72 -3.79 1.07
C THR A 99 -24.04 -5.21 1.54
N THR A 100 -25.21 -5.75 1.16
CA THR A 100 -25.55 -7.19 1.14
C THR A 100 -25.97 -7.54 -0.29
N PRO A 101 -25.43 -8.57 -1.01
CA PRO A 101 -24.96 -9.88 -0.52
C PRO A 101 -23.44 -10.18 -0.63
N LYS A 102 -23.01 -11.31 -0.05
CA LYS A 102 -21.62 -11.58 0.33
C LYS A 102 -20.59 -11.94 -0.76
N LYS A 103 -20.99 -12.07 -2.03
CA LYS A 103 -20.09 -12.57 -3.10
C LYS A 103 -19.17 -11.49 -3.67
N GLU A 104 -19.64 -10.24 -3.71
CA GLU A 104 -18.86 -9.09 -4.22
C GLU A 104 -17.69 -8.72 -3.28
N TYR A 105 -17.75 -9.15 -2.02
CA TYR A 105 -16.74 -8.87 -1.00
C TYR A 105 -15.35 -9.41 -1.32
N LEU A 106 -15.26 -10.64 -1.85
CA LEU A 106 -13.96 -11.26 -2.13
C LEU A 106 -13.22 -10.50 -3.22
N TRP A 107 -13.96 -10.01 -4.22
CA TRP A 107 -13.38 -9.21 -5.29
C TRP A 107 -12.94 -7.84 -4.80
N LEU A 108 -13.75 -7.15 -4.00
CA LEU A 108 -13.39 -5.84 -3.42
C LEU A 108 -12.16 -5.91 -2.51
N ILE A 109 -12.12 -6.90 -1.60
CA ILE A 109 -10.94 -7.13 -0.73
C ILE A 109 -9.70 -7.40 -1.58
N GLY A 110 -9.82 -8.30 -2.57
CA GLY A 110 -8.71 -8.65 -3.47
C GLY A 110 -8.21 -7.44 -4.26
N PHE A 111 -9.12 -6.68 -4.87
CA PHE A 111 -8.80 -5.51 -5.69
C PHE A 111 -8.10 -4.42 -4.86
N SER A 112 -8.65 -4.06 -3.69
CA SER A 112 -8.05 -3.05 -2.82
C SER A 112 -6.68 -3.49 -2.29
N ASN A 113 -6.51 -4.77 -1.94
CA ASN A 113 -5.22 -5.29 -1.48
C ASN A 113 -4.18 -5.29 -2.62
N ILE A 114 -4.57 -5.66 -3.85
CA ILE A 114 -3.67 -5.61 -5.02
C ILE A 114 -3.20 -4.18 -5.29
N ILE A 115 -4.10 -3.18 -5.22
CA ILE A 115 -3.71 -1.77 -5.37
C ILE A 115 -2.70 -1.37 -4.29
N GLY A 116 -2.96 -1.71 -3.03
CA GLY A 116 -2.05 -1.42 -1.92
C GLY A 116 -0.67 -2.06 -2.09
N ILE A 117 -0.62 -3.35 -2.44
CA ILE A 117 0.63 -4.07 -2.72
C ILE A 117 1.35 -3.45 -3.90
N GLY A 118 0.63 -3.11 -4.97
CA GLY A 118 1.17 -2.48 -6.17
C GLY A 118 1.84 -1.15 -5.87
N LEU A 119 1.17 -0.26 -5.15
CA LEU A 119 1.72 1.04 -4.74
C LEU A 119 2.96 0.89 -3.86
N MET A 120 2.91 -0.03 -2.90
CA MET A 120 4.04 -0.27 -2.01
C MET A 120 5.24 -0.86 -2.76
N THR A 121 4.98 -1.75 -3.72
CA THR A 121 6.00 -2.32 -4.61
C THR A 121 6.63 -1.22 -5.45
N ILE A 122 5.81 -0.38 -6.10
CA ILE A 122 6.28 0.77 -6.88
C ILE A 122 7.13 1.69 -6.00
N PHE A 123 6.67 2.03 -4.80
CA PHE A 123 7.39 2.87 -3.86
C PHE A 123 8.79 2.33 -3.56
N VAL A 124 8.90 1.07 -3.13
CA VAL A 124 10.19 0.45 -2.82
C VAL A 124 11.13 0.49 -4.03
N PHE A 125 10.65 0.13 -5.22
CA PHE A 125 11.50 0.09 -6.40
C PHE A 125 11.84 1.47 -6.95
N ALA A 126 10.94 2.44 -6.77
CA ALA A 126 11.17 3.83 -7.19
C ALA A 126 12.20 4.53 -6.30
N ILE A 127 12.27 4.20 -5.01
CA ILE A 127 13.28 4.77 -4.06
C ILE A 127 14.70 4.34 -4.39
N LYS A 128 14.85 3.13 -4.94
CA LYS A 128 16.17 2.54 -5.11
C LYS A 128 16.92 3.09 -6.34
N ARG A 129 16.38 4.12 -6.99
CA ARG A 129 16.97 4.82 -8.14
C ARG A 129 17.02 6.31 -7.86
#